data_AF-A0AA95KPV4-F1
#
_entry.id   AF-A0AA95KPV4-F1
#
_cell.length_a   1.000
_cell.length_b   1.000
_cell.length_c   1.000
_cell.angle_alpha   90.00
_cell.angle_beta   90.00
_cell.angle_gamma   90.00
#
_symmetry.space_group_name_H-M   'P 1'
#
loop_
_entity.id
_entity.type
_entity.pdbx_description
1 polymer ?
#
loop_
_entity_poly.entity_id
_entity_poly.type
_entity_poly.pdbx_seq_one_letter_code
_entity_poly.pdbx_strand_id
1 'polypeptide(L)'
;MVTIYLDKQVFSHLFNAKEEKYSLLREKILSHKDEFIFFYSNAHLFDLQDDKTDIKYTEMEFMQSIVSGYHLIYENHKQEVIKQSPRNAFETIGKIEDFSWLENFDFSQITEEQRNVINNIVDISIKDLKGELDFDWLKKEPQFQSMNSKWTYQLLHH
;
A
#
# COMPACT_ATOMS: atom_id res chain seq x y z
N MET A 1 -17.27 14.09 8.03
CA MET A 1 -16.30 14.46 6.98
C MET A 1 -16.40 13.43 5.87
N VAL A 2 -16.30 13.82 4.60
CA VAL A 2 -16.24 12.87 3.49
C VAL A 2 -14.78 12.51 3.21
N THR A 3 -14.49 11.22 3.08
CA THR A 3 -13.17 10.68 2.76
C THR A 3 -13.12 10.26 1.30
N ILE A 4 -12.04 10.60 0.60
CA ILE A 4 -11.83 10.26 -0.81
C ILE A 4 -10.50 9.51 -0.94
N TYR A 5 -10.54 8.38 -1.64
CA TYR A 5 -9.37 7.66 -2.09
C TYR A 5 -9.32 7.81 -3.61
N LEU A 6 -8.22 8.32 -4.15
CA LEU A 6 -7.98 8.40 -5.59
C LEU A 6 -7.09 7.24 -6.00
N ASP A 7 -7.23 6.78 -7.24
CA ASP A 7 -6.32 5.80 -7.83
C ASP A 7 -5.01 6.46 -8.31
N LYS A 8 -3.92 5.70 -8.37
CA LYS A 8 -2.61 6.21 -8.84
C LYS A 8 -2.69 6.81 -10.24
N GLN A 9 -3.44 6.21 -11.17
CA GLN A 9 -3.61 6.75 -12.52
C GLN A 9 -4.32 8.12 -12.51
N VAL A 10 -5.23 8.35 -11.55
CA VAL A 10 -5.86 9.66 -11.37
C VAL A 10 -4.83 10.68 -10.89
N PHE A 11 -3.97 10.34 -9.92
CA PHE A 11 -2.86 11.21 -9.52
C PHE A 11 -1.93 11.53 -10.69
N SER A 12 -1.53 10.54 -11.49
CA SER A 12 -0.68 10.75 -12.66
C SER A 12 -1.32 11.66 -13.72
N HIS A 13 -2.63 11.56 -13.95
CA HIS A 13 -3.36 12.47 -14.84
C HIS A 13 -3.44 13.91 -14.29
N LEU A 14 -3.72 14.09 -13.00
CA LEU A 14 -3.78 15.40 -12.34
C LEU A 14 -2.39 16.06 -12.23
N PHE A 15 -1.34 15.25 -12.04
CA PHE A 15 0.05 15.71 -12.03
C PHE A 15 0.48 16.25 -13.39
N ASN A 16 0.29 15.44 -14.44
CA ASN A 16 0.68 15.76 -15.81
C ASN A 16 -0.19 16.87 -16.43
N ALA A 17 -1.48 16.95 -16.09
CA ALA A 17 -2.42 17.98 -16.53
C ALA A 17 -2.46 18.27 -18.05
N LYS A 18 -2.15 17.25 -18.88
CA LYS A 18 -2.01 17.37 -20.35
C LYS A 18 -3.33 17.66 -21.07
N GLU A 19 -4.46 17.30 -20.47
CA GLU A 19 -5.80 17.60 -20.97
C GLU A 19 -6.48 18.60 -20.01
N GLU A 20 -7.15 19.61 -20.58
CA GLU A 20 -7.84 20.68 -19.84
C GLU A 20 -8.79 20.14 -18.74
N LYS A 21 -9.48 19.03 -19.02
CA LYS A 21 -10.39 18.36 -18.07
C LYS A 21 -9.69 17.97 -16.75
N TYR A 22 -8.40 17.60 -16.80
CA TYR A 22 -7.63 17.22 -15.61
C TYR A 22 -7.10 18.45 -14.87
N SER A 23 -6.75 19.53 -15.59
CA SER A 23 -6.42 20.83 -14.98
C SER A 23 -7.62 21.38 -14.20
N LEU A 24 -8.80 21.42 -14.81
CA LEU A 24 -10.05 21.86 -14.18
C LEU A 24 -10.44 20.98 -12.97
N LEU A 25 -10.23 19.66 -13.05
CA LEU A 25 -10.47 18.75 -11.93
C LEU A 25 -9.48 18.99 -10.77
N ARG A 26 -8.18 19.20 -11.09
CA ARG A 26 -7.14 19.55 -10.12
C ARG A 26 -7.46 20.86 -9.39
N GLU A 27 -7.86 21.90 -10.11
CA GLU A 27 -8.26 23.18 -9.51
C GLU A 27 -9.46 23.02 -8.57
N LYS A 28 -10.47 22.22 -8.94
CA LYS A 28 -11.61 21.91 -8.08
C LYS A 28 -11.22 21.15 -6.82
N ILE A 29 -10.37 20.12 -6.95
CA ILE A 29 -9.85 19.35 -5.80
C ILE A 29 -9.08 20.26 -4.85
N LEU A 30 -8.17 21.09 -5.37
CA LEU A 30 -7.32 21.97 -4.55
C LEU A 30 -8.11 23.11 -3.88
N SER A 31 -9.14 23.65 -4.54
CA SER A 31 -10.00 24.71 -3.97
C SER A 31 -10.93 24.22 -2.85
N HIS A 32 -11.30 22.93 -2.84
CA HIS A 32 -12.16 22.33 -1.81
C HIS A 32 -11.38 21.35 -0.91
N LYS A 33 -10.05 21.37 -0.94
CA LYS A 33 -9.19 20.36 -0.29
C LYS A 33 -9.42 20.22 1.23
N ASP A 34 -9.89 21.29 1.87
CA ASP A 34 -10.12 21.36 3.32
C ASP A 34 -11.53 20.89 3.72
N GLU A 35 -12.42 20.63 2.75
CA GLU A 35 -13.77 20.07 2.96
C GLU A 35 -13.76 18.51 2.98
N PHE A 36 -12.71 17.91 2.43
CA PHE A 36 -12.55 16.47 2.25
C PHE A 36 -11.28 15.95 2.91
N ILE A 37 -11.24 14.66 3.24
CA ILE A 37 -10.01 13.97 3.63
C ILE A 37 -9.58 13.08 2.46
N PHE A 38 -8.48 13.44 1.81
CA PHE A 38 -7.88 12.62 0.76
C PHE A 38 -6.83 11.66 1.33
N PHE A 39 -6.91 10.39 0.96
CA PHE A 39 -5.96 9.34 1.36
C PHE A 39 -4.99 8.96 0.24
N TYR A 40 -3.82 8.47 0.63
CA TYR A 40 -2.94 7.64 -0.21
C TYR A 40 -2.57 6.36 0.55
N SER A 41 -1.90 5.41 -0.10
CA SER A 41 -1.54 4.09 0.47
C SER A 41 -0.22 3.55 -0.09
N ASN A 42 0.30 2.48 0.50
CA ASN A 42 1.46 1.73 -0.02
C ASN A 42 1.32 1.35 -1.51
N ALA A 43 0.11 1.05 -2.00
CA ALA A 43 -0.12 0.69 -3.41
C ALA A 43 0.36 1.80 -4.38
N HIS A 44 0.10 3.06 -4.04
CA HIS A 44 0.61 4.20 -4.82
C HIS A 44 2.15 4.28 -4.81
N LEU A 45 2.76 3.88 -3.70
CA LEU A 45 4.20 3.98 -3.50
C LEU A 45 4.93 2.87 -4.25
N PHE A 46 4.35 1.65 -4.31
CA PHE A 46 4.83 0.57 -5.17
C PHE A 46 4.74 0.94 -6.66
N ASP A 47 3.59 1.47 -7.12
CA ASP A 47 3.45 1.99 -8.49
C ASP A 47 4.46 3.09 -8.85
N LEU A 48 4.92 3.86 -7.86
CA LEU A 48 5.97 4.89 -8.01
C LEU A 48 7.38 4.33 -7.87
N GLN A 49 7.57 3.16 -7.24
CA GLN A 49 8.87 2.50 -7.08
C GLN A 49 9.35 1.86 -8.40
N ASP A 50 8.40 1.47 -9.26
CA ASP A 50 8.68 1.01 -10.62
C ASP A 50 9.21 2.11 -11.55
N ASP A 51 8.86 3.37 -11.33
CA ASP A 51 9.47 4.49 -12.05
C ASP A 51 10.93 4.69 -11.60
N LYS A 52 11.87 4.44 -12.51
CA LYS A 52 13.31 4.59 -12.25
C LYS A 52 13.82 6.02 -12.45
N THR A 53 13.00 6.94 -12.92
CA THR A 53 13.34 8.37 -13.05
C THR A 53 13.12 9.12 -11.73
N ASP A 54 13.64 10.35 -11.61
CA ASP A 54 13.38 11.22 -10.45
C ASP A 54 11.99 11.91 -10.51
N ILE A 55 11.21 11.69 -11.58
CA ILE A 55 9.87 12.27 -11.75
C ILE A 55 8.94 11.79 -10.63
N LYS A 56 9.06 10.52 -10.19
CA LYS A 56 8.33 9.98 -9.03
C LYS A 56 8.39 10.86 -7.79
N TYR A 57 9.51 11.53 -7.51
CA TYR A 57 9.64 12.40 -6.34
C TYR A 57 8.81 13.67 -6.51
N THR A 58 8.77 14.22 -7.73
CA THR A 58 7.91 15.37 -8.07
C THR A 58 6.43 14.98 -8.03
N GLU A 59 6.09 13.75 -8.47
CA GLU A 59 4.72 13.22 -8.37
C GLU A 59 4.31 12.99 -6.89
N MET A 60 5.21 12.53 -6.02
CA MET A 60 4.97 12.43 -4.57
C MET A 60 4.72 13.79 -3.91
N GLU A 61 5.50 14.82 -4.24
CA GLU A 61 5.27 16.19 -3.73
C GLU A 61 3.91 16.74 -4.22
N PHE A 62 3.53 16.42 -5.47
CA PHE A 62 2.20 16.75 -5.97
C PHE A 62 1.09 15.98 -5.20
N MET A 63 1.24 14.68 -4.97
CA MET A 63 0.30 13.90 -4.15
C MET A 63 0.16 14.52 -2.75
N GLN A 64 1.26 14.88 -2.10
CA GLN A 64 1.29 15.53 -0.79
C GLN A 64 0.47 16.82 -0.74
N SER A 65 0.42 17.59 -1.84
CA SER A 65 -0.41 18.80 -1.94
C SER A 65 -1.92 18.55 -1.86
N ILE A 66 -2.37 17.32 -2.15
CA ILE A 66 -3.76 16.87 -2.06
C ILE A 66 -4.00 16.10 -0.75
N VAL A 67 -3.18 15.09 -0.44
CA VAL A 67 -3.51 14.07 0.59
C VAL A 67 -3.24 14.49 2.03
N SER A 68 -2.71 15.70 2.27
CA SER A 68 -2.49 16.24 3.63
C SER A 68 -1.72 15.30 4.58
N GLY A 69 -0.93 14.38 4.03
CA GLY A 69 -0.24 13.30 4.73
C GLY A 69 -1.14 12.28 5.44
N TYR A 70 -2.36 11.98 4.96
CA TYR A 70 -3.16 10.87 5.50
C TYR A 70 -2.82 9.57 4.78
N HIS A 71 -2.00 8.74 5.44
CA HIS A 71 -1.55 7.46 4.91
C HIS A 71 -2.48 6.34 5.38
N LEU A 72 -3.10 5.65 4.43
CA LEU A 72 -3.97 4.49 4.62
C LEU A 72 -3.15 3.21 4.52
N ILE A 73 -3.06 2.48 5.64
CA ILE A 73 -2.37 1.20 5.76
C ILE A 73 -3.41 0.09 5.92
N TYR A 74 -3.19 -1.04 5.24
CA TYR A 74 -3.99 -2.25 5.39
C TYR A 74 -3.09 -3.44 5.66
N GLU A 75 -3.03 -3.86 6.92
CA GLU A 75 -2.17 -4.94 7.41
C GLU A 75 -2.94 -5.79 8.42
N ASN A 76 -2.67 -7.10 8.46
CA ASN A 76 -3.27 -8.03 9.44
C ASN A 76 -4.81 -7.96 9.52
N HIS A 77 -5.48 -7.78 8.37
CA HIS A 77 -6.93 -7.56 8.23
C HIS A 77 -7.48 -6.33 8.98
N LYS A 78 -6.62 -5.36 9.29
CA LYS A 78 -6.98 -4.08 9.89
C LYS A 78 -6.65 -2.94 8.95
N GLN A 79 -7.51 -1.92 8.99
CA GLN A 79 -7.30 -0.68 8.28
C GLN A 79 -6.89 0.39 9.31
N GLU A 80 -5.71 0.96 9.14
CA GLU A 80 -5.18 2.01 10.00
C GLU A 80 -4.85 3.26 9.19
N VAL A 81 -4.94 4.43 9.82
CA VAL A 81 -4.62 5.71 9.19
C VAL A 81 -3.59 6.43 10.04
N ILE A 82 -2.42 6.70 9.47
CA ILE A 82 -1.34 7.44 10.12
C ILE A 82 -1.06 8.77 9.41
N LYS A 83 -0.44 9.70 10.13
CA LYS A 83 -0.05 11.02 9.61
C LYS A 83 1.40 10.97 9.09
N GLN A 84 1.58 10.76 7.78
CA GLN A 84 2.88 10.61 7.12
C GLN A 84 2.80 11.19 5.70
N SER A 85 3.88 11.77 5.18
CA SER A 85 3.93 12.20 3.78
C SER A 85 4.26 11.03 2.84
N PRO A 86 3.78 11.04 1.58
CA PRO A 86 4.17 10.05 0.57
C PRO A 86 5.69 9.90 0.45
N ARG A 87 6.44 11.01 0.49
CA ARG A 87 7.90 11.02 0.41
C ARG A 87 8.56 10.25 1.57
N ASN A 88 8.13 10.49 2.81
CA ASN A 88 8.70 9.83 3.99
C ASN A 88 8.28 8.35 4.07
N ALA A 89 7.07 8.02 3.63
CA ALA A 89 6.59 6.64 3.53
C ALA A 89 7.40 5.86 2.48
N PHE A 90 7.63 6.44 1.29
CA PHE A 90 8.42 5.84 0.22
C PHE A 90 9.85 5.50 0.66
N GLU A 91 10.53 6.41 1.37
CA GLU A 91 11.87 6.19 1.93
C GLU A 91 11.93 5.13 3.04
N THR A 92 10.78 4.74 3.58
CA THR A 92 10.66 3.66 4.58
C THR A 92 10.41 2.33 3.88
N ILE A 93 9.55 2.30 2.85
CA ILE A 93 9.21 1.09 2.09
C ILE A 93 10.40 0.59 1.26
N GLY A 94 11.13 1.48 0.59
CA GLY A 94 12.30 1.10 -0.23
C GLY A 94 13.42 0.40 0.55
N LYS A 95 13.43 0.50 1.89
CA LYS A 95 14.38 -0.19 2.78
C LYS A 95 13.96 -1.61 3.18
N ILE A 96 12.71 -2.00 2.89
CA ILE A 96 12.19 -3.34 3.18
C ILE A 96 12.66 -4.34 2.12
N GLU A 97 12.84 -3.89 0.87
CA GLU A 97 13.37 -4.68 -0.24
C GLU A 97 14.90 -4.58 -0.38
N ASP A 98 15.52 -3.53 0.15
CA ASP A 98 16.98 -3.36 0.17
C ASP A 98 17.61 -4.19 1.31
N PHE A 99 17.78 -5.48 1.05
CA PHE A 99 18.43 -6.43 1.96
C PHE A 99 19.96 -6.23 2.09
N SER A 100 20.57 -5.17 1.54
CA SER A 100 22.02 -4.89 1.68
C SER A 100 22.49 -4.75 3.14
N TRP A 101 21.58 -4.49 4.07
CA TRP A 101 21.87 -4.55 5.51
C TRP A 101 22.21 -5.96 6.00
N LEU A 102 21.66 -7.03 5.40
CA LEU A 102 22.01 -8.42 5.71
C LEU A 102 23.44 -8.77 5.29
N GLU A 103 23.93 -8.21 4.17
CA GLU A 103 25.31 -8.42 3.71
C GLU A 103 26.34 -7.80 4.66
N ASN A 104 25.96 -6.74 5.37
CA ASN A 104 26.79 -6.01 6.33
C ASN A 104 26.51 -6.40 7.80
N PHE A 105 25.63 -7.38 8.04
CA PHE A 105 25.23 -7.77 9.39
C PHE A 105 26.21 -8.76 10.00
N ASP A 106 26.82 -8.39 11.13
CA ASP A 106 27.77 -9.26 11.84
C ASP A 106 27.04 -10.37 12.62
N PHE A 107 26.82 -11.49 11.93
CA PHE A 107 26.21 -12.71 12.49
C PHE A 107 27.00 -13.34 13.66
N SER A 108 28.17 -12.82 14.04
CA SER A 108 28.87 -13.25 15.26
C SER A 108 28.26 -12.66 16.54
N GLN A 109 27.46 -11.59 16.44
CA GLN A 109 26.88 -10.89 17.60
C GLN A 109 25.44 -11.32 17.95
N ILE A 110 24.83 -12.21 17.18
CA ILE A 110 23.50 -12.75 17.49
C ILE A 110 23.56 -13.99 18.38
N THR A 111 22.64 -14.03 19.34
CA THR A 111 22.43 -15.20 20.21
C THR A 111 21.84 -16.38 19.45
N GLU A 112 21.94 -17.58 20.02
CA GLU A 112 21.44 -18.82 19.40
C GLU A 112 19.90 -18.81 19.21
N GLU A 113 19.15 -18.21 20.15
CA GLU A 113 17.70 -17.99 19.99
C GLU A 113 17.39 -17.04 18.80
N GLN A 114 18.09 -15.91 18.70
CA GLN A 114 17.91 -14.97 17.59
C GLN A 114 18.28 -15.61 16.26
N ARG A 115 19.34 -16.42 16.21
CA ARG A 115 19.74 -17.21 15.04
C ARG A 115 18.65 -18.20 14.62
N ASN A 116 18.01 -18.88 15.58
CA ASN A 116 16.90 -19.80 15.29
C ASN A 116 15.65 -19.07 14.77
N VAL A 117 15.33 -17.89 15.31
CA VAL A 117 14.23 -17.05 14.80
C VAL A 117 14.51 -16.57 13.38
N ILE A 118 15.71 -16.07 13.11
CA ILE A 118 16.12 -15.61 11.76
C ILE A 118 16.09 -16.78 10.77
N ASN A 119 16.65 -17.94 11.14
CA ASN A 119 16.62 -19.14 10.31
C ASN A 119 15.18 -19.54 9.96
N ASN A 120 14.26 -19.58 10.93
CA ASN A 120 12.85 -19.91 10.67
C ASN A 120 12.19 -18.91 9.69
N ILE A 121 12.45 -17.62 9.83
CA ILE A 121 11.92 -16.58 8.92
C ILE A 121 12.46 -16.78 7.50
N VAL A 122 13.77 -17.00 7.36
CA VAL A 122 14.43 -17.25 6.07
C VAL A 122 13.94 -18.54 5.43
N ASP A 123 13.72 -19.60 6.21
CA ASP A 123 13.22 -20.89 5.72
C ASP A 123 11.78 -20.77 5.16
N ILE A 124 10.92 -19.97 5.81
CA ILE A 124 9.57 -19.64 5.32
C ILE A 124 9.67 -18.88 3.98
N SER A 125 10.41 -17.77 3.95
CA SER A 125 10.53 -16.92 2.75
C SER A 125 11.18 -17.63 1.55
N ILE A 126 12.10 -18.57 1.77
CA ILE A 126 12.75 -19.33 0.68
C ILE A 126 11.87 -20.49 0.19
N LYS A 127 11.04 -21.10 1.05
CA LYS A 127 10.12 -22.18 0.66
C LYS A 127 8.96 -21.68 -0.19
N ASP A 128 8.44 -20.47 0.07
CA ASP A 128 7.48 -19.79 -0.82
C ASP A 128 8.03 -19.59 -2.24
N LEU A 129 9.32 -19.22 -2.35
CA LEU A 129 9.97 -18.98 -3.65
C LEU A 129 10.38 -20.24 -4.42
N LYS A 130 10.39 -21.43 -3.78
CA LYS A 130 10.81 -22.70 -4.40
C LYS A 130 9.69 -23.71 -4.60
N GLY A 131 8.45 -23.33 -4.29
CA GLY A 131 7.27 -23.94 -4.92
C GLY A 131 6.60 -25.12 -4.21
N GLU A 132 6.87 -25.36 -2.92
CA GLU A 132 5.99 -26.18 -2.07
C GLU A 132 5.87 -25.61 -0.65
N LEU A 133 4.70 -25.02 -0.36
CA LEU A 133 4.19 -24.77 0.98
C LEU A 133 2.69 -25.10 1.04
N ASP A 134 2.36 -26.27 1.59
CA ASP A 134 0.97 -26.66 1.90
C ASP A 134 0.51 -25.98 3.19
N PHE A 135 -0.03 -24.77 3.07
CA PHE A 135 -0.69 -24.06 4.16
C PHE A 135 -2.14 -24.55 4.32
N ASP A 136 -2.38 -25.64 5.06
CA ASP A 136 -3.72 -26.02 5.56
C ASP A 136 -4.16 -25.05 6.69
N TRP A 137 -4.45 -23.80 6.29
CA TRP A 137 -4.60 -22.65 7.17
C TRP A 137 -5.84 -22.69 8.07
N LEU A 138 -6.90 -23.44 7.70
CA LEU A 138 -8.17 -23.50 8.45
C LEU A 138 -8.88 -24.88 8.43
N LYS A 139 -8.27 -25.90 9.04
CA LYS A 139 -9.05 -26.94 9.76
C LYS A 139 -9.69 -26.45 11.08
N LYS A 140 -9.82 -25.12 11.25
CA LYS A 140 -10.41 -24.38 12.39
C LYS A 140 -11.05 -23.10 11.85
N GLU A 141 -12.24 -22.64 12.20
CA GLU A 141 -13.41 -23.38 12.70
C GLU A 141 -14.64 -22.95 11.86
N PRO A 142 -15.63 -23.84 11.68
CA PRO A 142 -16.63 -23.73 10.61
C PRO A 142 -17.83 -22.84 10.98
N GLN A 143 -17.75 -21.51 10.82
CA GLN A 143 -18.93 -20.62 11.05
C GLN A 143 -19.23 -19.53 10.01
N PHE A 144 -18.41 -19.30 8.98
CA PHE A 144 -18.76 -18.37 7.88
C PHE A 144 -19.58 -19.00 6.73
N GLN A 145 -20.29 -20.12 7.00
CA GLN A 145 -21.27 -20.72 6.07
C GLN A 145 -22.74 -20.38 6.39
N SER A 146 -23.01 -19.44 7.30
CA SER A 146 -24.36 -18.88 7.48
C SER A 146 -24.31 -17.36 7.61
N MET A 147 -25.21 -16.66 6.90
CA MET A 147 -25.23 -15.20 6.65
C MET A 147 -24.16 -14.76 5.64
N ASN A 148 -24.46 -14.40 4.38
CA ASN A 148 -25.74 -13.99 3.79
C ASN A 148 -26.02 -14.59 2.40
N SER A 149 -26.77 -15.69 2.38
CA SER A 149 -27.56 -16.16 1.24
C SER A 149 -28.80 -15.28 0.97
N LYS A 150 -28.63 -13.94 0.92
CA LYS A 150 -29.76 -13.00 1.04
C LYS A 150 -29.81 -11.81 0.07
N TRP A 151 -28.93 -11.71 -0.92
CA TRP A 151 -28.99 -10.67 -1.97
C TRP A 151 -28.81 -11.17 -3.41
N THR A 152 -28.91 -12.48 -3.65
CA THR A 152 -29.32 -12.98 -4.97
C THR A 152 -30.84 -12.92 -5.07
N TYR A 153 -31.40 -11.86 -5.66
CA TYR A 153 -32.55 -11.87 -6.58
C TYR A 153 -32.95 -10.43 -6.98
N GLN A 154 -33.33 -10.27 -8.26
CA GLN A 154 -34.02 -9.13 -8.88
C GLN A 154 -33.23 -7.80 -9.09
N LEU A 155 -32.69 -7.65 -10.30
CA LEU A 155 -33.02 -6.59 -11.28
C LEU A 155 -32.20 -6.90 -12.57
N LEU A 156 -32.67 -7.70 -13.54
CA LEU A 156 -33.72 -7.49 -14.56
C LEU A 156 -33.35 -6.54 -15.72
N HIS A 157 -33.59 -7.04 -16.94
CA HIS A 157 -33.56 -6.38 -18.27
C HIS A 157 -32.15 -6.00 -18.79
N HIS A 158 -31.61 -6.70 -19.80
CA HIS A 158 -32.24 -6.94 -21.11
C HIS A 158 -32.00 -8.34 -21.70
#